data_AF-A0A1V8QHX5-F1
#
_entry.id   AF-A0A1V8QHX5-F1
#
_cell.length_a   1.000
_cell.length_b   1.000
_cell.length_c   1.000
_cell.angle_alpha   90.00
_cell.angle_beta   90.00
_cell.angle_gamma   90.00
#
_symmetry.space_group_name_H-M   'P 1'
#
loop_
_entity.id
_entity.type
_entity.pdbx_description
1 polymer ?
#
loop_
_entity_poly.entity_id
_entity_poly.type
_entity_poly.pdbx_seq_one_letter_code
_entity_poly.pdbx_strand_id
1 'polypeptide(L)'
;MDVFKAWPGRAESIMISQESYMRCTGGVAPWRRDGDKGPSYYAVCPLCDNPIQIVGLFRRQEESRARRPYGRHHRGDVPGLCRYDEDAYLHCPYADPNHRTDTRTRRHPKDQTGRALYGLMRGEFDRVTLAWERFSGIHLGPGAARDMLRKWRDDQGWRYYDATYGNLPQMLFFAAGGQNLVKRYIVPDSPLHERLKGVPQVRFTPTRSRYVQVDKAGPGFLTLDFLLYARRIEWDGQHMNETFRLRGLLGRDDGQQAFDDLTLDVDQDWLPHTADAQPGRDERLLDIARETLQSNAGIPADQ
;
A
#
# COMPACT_ATOMS: atom_id res chain seq x y z
N MET A 1 -4.39 -0.77 17.91
CA MET A 1 -3.53 -1.37 16.87
C MET A 1 -2.42 -2.17 17.53
N ASP A 2 -1.94 -3.21 16.88
CA ASP A 2 -0.85 -4.09 17.35
C ASP A 2 0.49 -3.84 16.62
N VAL A 3 0.55 -2.81 15.77
CA VAL A 3 1.74 -2.41 15.01
C VAL A 3 2.10 -0.93 15.25
N PHE A 4 3.36 -0.58 14.98
CA PHE A 4 3.88 0.79 15.04
C PHE A 4 4.98 1.01 14.01
N LYS A 5 5.42 2.26 13.83
CA LYS A 5 6.73 2.58 13.26
C LYS A 5 7.48 3.60 14.09
N ALA A 6 8.80 3.62 13.92
CA ALA A 6 9.67 4.47 14.72
C ALA A 6 9.60 5.95 14.30
N TRP A 7 9.42 6.22 13.02
CA TRP A 7 9.42 7.58 12.46
C TRP A 7 8.29 7.79 11.46
N PRO A 8 7.73 9.03 11.36
CA PRO A 8 6.78 9.36 10.30
C PRO A 8 7.46 9.30 8.93
N GLY A 9 6.68 9.18 7.86
CA GLY A 9 7.23 9.17 6.50
C GLY A 9 7.86 7.83 6.07
N ARG A 10 7.79 6.78 6.90
CA ARG A 10 8.36 5.45 6.60
C ARG A 10 7.29 4.40 6.35
N ALA A 11 7.63 3.40 5.55
CA ALA A 11 6.74 2.30 5.17
C ALA A 11 6.69 1.14 6.18
N GLU A 12 7.39 1.25 7.30
CA GLU A 12 7.49 0.21 8.32
C GLU A 12 6.12 -0.08 8.99
N SER A 13 5.82 -1.35 9.24
CA SER A 13 4.68 -1.80 10.06
C SER A 13 5.12 -2.88 11.05
N ILE A 14 5.65 -2.45 12.20
CA ILE A 14 6.37 -3.31 13.13
C ILE A 14 5.42 -3.79 14.24
N MET A 15 5.29 -5.11 14.42
CA MET A 15 4.52 -5.70 15.52
C MET A 15 4.99 -5.18 16.88
N ILE A 16 4.06 -4.78 17.74
CA ILE A 16 4.33 -4.26 19.08
C ILE A 16 4.72 -5.39 20.02
N SER A 17 5.96 -5.34 20.49
CA SER A 17 6.47 -6.11 21.62
C SER A 17 7.50 -5.28 22.37
N GLN A 18 7.87 -5.71 23.59
CA GLN A 18 8.97 -5.07 24.31
C GLN A 18 10.26 -5.12 23.48
N GLU A 19 10.56 -6.25 22.87
CA GLU A 19 11.76 -6.45 22.06
C GLU A 19 11.78 -5.55 20.82
N SER A 20 10.71 -5.55 20.02
CA SER A 20 10.65 -4.76 18.79
C SER A 20 10.69 -3.26 19.09
N TYR A 21 9.98 -2.80 20.12
CA TYR A 21 10.02 -1.41 20.54
C TYR A 21 11.42 -1.00 20.97
N MET A 22 12.09 -1.80 21.80
CA MET A 22 13.45 -1.49 22.27
C MET A 22 14.46 -1.50 21.14
N ARG A 23 14.38 -2.48 20.24
CA ARG A 23 15.25 -2.56 19.07
C ARG A 23 15.13 -1.32 18.18
N CYS A 24 13.92 -0.81 17.99
CA CYS A 24 13.68 0.30 17.07
C CYS A 24 13.88 1.69 17.69
N THR A 25 13.69 1.82 19.00
CA THR A 25 13.69 3.13 19.69
C THR A 25 14.81 3.30 20.70
N GLY A 26 15.53 2.22 21.04
CA GLY A 26 16.50 2.19 22.14
C GLY A 26 15.89 2.44 23.53
N GLY A 27 14.56 2.62 23.63
CA GLY A 27 13.92 3.06 24.86
C GLY A 27 14.34 4.46 25.30
N VAL A 28 14.77 5.32 24.38
CA VAL A 28 15.26 6.68 24.65
C VAL A 28 14.30 7.75 24.10
N ALA A 29 14.58 9.02 24.39
CA ALA A 29 13.90 10.14 23.76
C ALA A 29 14.11 10.12 22.23
N PRO A 30 13.13 10.58 21.42
CA PRO A 30 11.86 11.19 21.82
C PRO A 30 10.74 10.18 22.14
N TRP A 31 10.96 8.88 21.89
CA TRP A 31 9.95 7.83 22.06
C TRP A 31 9.59 7.57 23.52
N ARG A 32 10.60 7.48 24.39
CA ARG A 32 10.37 7.39 25.84
C ARG A 32 10.38 8.78 26.46
N ARG A 33 9.39 9.04 27.32
CA ARG A 33 9.34 10.24 28.16
C ARG A 33 9.06 9.88 29.59
N ASP A 34 9.98 10.24 30.48
CA ASP A 34 9.77 10.08 31.91
C ASP A 34 8.87 11.22 32.42
N GLY A 35 7.97 10.90 33.34
CA GLY A 35 7.10 11.84 34.02
C GLY A 35 6.69 11.30 35.38
N ASP A 36 5.95 12.09 36.15
CA ASP A 36 5.67 11.78 37.57
C ASP A 36 4.95 10.45 37.81
N LYS A 37 4.15 10.00 36.83
CA LYS A 37 3.40 8.72 36.88
C LYS A 37 4.17 7.55 36.27
N GLY A 38 5.44 7.73 35.97
CA GLY A 38 6.29 6.79 35.27
C GLY A 38 6.42 7.07 33.77
N PRO A 39 7.21 6.26 33.05
CA PRO A 39 7.52 6.48 31.65
C PRO A 39 6.31 6.28 30.73
N SER A 40 6.15 7.20 29.78
CA SER A 40 5.30 7.04 28.61
C SER A 40 6.14 6.62 27.41
N TYR A 41 5.59 5.70 26.62
CA TYR A 41 6.22 5.17 25.42
C TYR A 41 5.40 5.60 24.21
N TYR A 42 6.01 6.34 23.31
CA TYR A 42 5.42 6.92 22.11
C TYR A 42 6.04 6.28 20.87
N ALA A 43 5.25 6.22 19.82
CA ALA A 43 5.66 5.79 18.49
C ALA A 43 4.78 6.49 17.45
N VAL A 44 4.82 6.03 16.21
CA VAL A 44 4.06 6.59 15.10
C VAL A 44 3.08 5.55 14.54
N CYS A 45 1.87 5.98 14.20
CA CYS A 45 0.91 5.14 13.50
C CYS A 45 1.45 4.78 12.11
N PRO A 46 1.47 3.50 11.71
CA PRO A 46 2.03 3.10 10.43
C PRO A 46 1.24 3.68 9.24
N LEU A 47 -0.06 3.97 9.38
CA LEU A 47 -0.89 4.44 8.26
C LEU A 47 -0.94 5.96 8.11
N CYS A 48 -1.21 6.71 9.20
CA CYS A 48 -1.51 8.14 9.11
C CYS A 48 -0.42 9.06 9.66
N ASP A 49 0.74 8.53 10.03
CA ASP A 49 1.87 9.28 10.62
C ASP A 49 1.59 10.03 11.93
N ASN A 50 0.38 9.87 12.50
CA ASN A 50 0.06 10.48 13.78
C ASN A 50 0.78 9.81 14.96
N PRO A 51 1.02 10.56 16.05
CA PRO A 51 1.54 10.01 17.28
C PRO A 51 0.64 8.94 17.87
N ILE A 52 1.26 7.87 18.38
CA ILE A 52 0.60 6.85 19.19
C ILE A 52 1.33 6.67 20.51
N GLN A 53 0.61 6.29 21.54
CA GLN A 53 1.15 5.81 22.81
C GLN A 53 1.08 4.28 22.84
N ILE A 54 2.19 3.63 23.17
CA ILE A 54 2.26 2.20 23.40
C ILE A 54 1.83 1.91 24.83
N VAL A 55 0.69 1.23 24.97
CA VAL A 55 0.06 0.94 26.27
C VAL A 55 0.38 -0.49 26.68
N GLY A 56 0.82 -0.68 27.92
CA GLY A 56 1.01 -2.00 28.51
C GLY A 56 2.33 -2.69 28.15
N LEU A 57 3.31 -1.97 27.57
CA LEU A 57 4.57 -2.52 27.04
C LEU A 57 5.35 -3.42 28.03
N PHE A 58 5.31 -3.12 29.33
CA PHE A 58 6.06 -3.81 30.39
C PHE A 58 5.19 -4.40 31.50
N ARG A 59 3.87 -4.55 31.28
CA ARG A 59 3.02 -5.17 32.31
C ARG A 59 3.38 -6.64 32.46
N ARG A 60 3.53 -7.12 33.70
CA ARG A 60 3.88 -8.52 34.00
C ARG A 60 2.78 -9.45 33.48
N GLN A 61 3.16 -10.46 32.70
CA GLN A 61 2.22 -11.40 32.07
C GLN A 61 1.43 -12.26 33.09
N GLU A 62 1.96 -12.47 34.30
CA GLU A 62 1.31 -13.26 35.35
C GLU A 62 0.16 -12.54 36.07
N GLU A 63 0.09 -11.21 35.99
CA GLU A 63 -0.89 -10.41 36.75
C GLU A 63 -2.23 -10.24 36.04
N SER A 64 -2.46 -10.81 34.87
CA SER A 64 -3.80 -10.76 34.29
C SER A 64 -4.04 -11.75 33.16
N ARG A 65 -5.32 -12.02 32.95
CA ARG A 65 -5.96 -12.18 31.63
C ARG A 65 -5.66 -10.94 30.72
N ALA A 66 -4.39 -10.55 30.61
CA ALA A 66 -3.94 -9.21 30.27
C ALA A 66 -4.01 -8.97 28.77
N ARG A 67 -4.59 -7.84 28.35
CA ARG A 67 -4.50 -7.39 26.95
C ARG A 67 -3.03 -7.28 26.55
N ARG A 68 -2.68 -7.88 25.41
CA ARG A 68 -1.39 -7.68 24.72
C ARG A 68 -1.08 -6.18 24.60
N PRO A 69 0.20 -5.77 24.61
CA PRO A 69 0.56 -4.38 24.42
C PRO A 69 0.02 -3.87 23.08
N TYR A 70 -0.45 -2.64 23.06
CA TYR A 70 -1.12 -2.08 21.89
C TYR A 70 -0.85 -0.58 21.75
N GLY A 71 -0.91 -0.12 20.51
CA GLY A 71 -0.84 1.28 20.14
C GLY A 71 -2.22 1.93 20.23
N ARG A 72 -2.25 3.12 20.86
CA ARG A 72 -3.41 4.01 20.91
C ARG A 72 -3.03 5.37 20.36
N HIS A 73 -3.80 5.92 19.45
CA HIS A 73 -3.59 7.29 18.97
C HIS A 73 -3.51 8.29 20.13
N HIS A 74 -2.54 9.19 20.05
CA HIS A 74 -2.36 10.30 20.97
C HIS A 74 -2.73 11.60 20.25
N ARG A 75 -3.78 12.29 20.73
CA ARG A 75 -4.28 13.54 20.16
C ARG A 75 -3.49 14.73 20.70
N GLY A 76 -2.23 14.83 20.29
CA GLY A 76 -1.31 15.89 20.68
C GLY A 76 0.08 15.65 20.10
N ASP A 77 0.87 16.71 19.98
CA ASP A 77 2.22 16.62 19.46
C ASP A 77 3.15 15.85 20.41
N VAL A 78 4.06 15.07 19.83
CA VAL A 78 5.20 14.51 20.56
C VAL A 78 6.46 15.23 20.09
N PRO A 79 6.91 16.30 20.79
CA PRO A 79 8.15 17.01 20.48
C PRO A 79 9.33 16.10 20.13
N GLY A 80 9.98 16.39 19.01
CA GLY A 80 11.11 15.60 18.48
C GLY A 80 10.72 14.31 17.76
N LEU A 81 9.44 13.89 17.76
CA LEU A 81 8.99 12.66 17.08
C LEU A 81 8.03 12.95 15.91
N CYS A 82 6.81 13.42 16.19
CA CYS A 82 5.82 13.73 15.16
C CYS A 82 4.76 14.71 15.69
N ARG A 83 4.12 15.43 14.75
CA ARG A 83 3.00 16.34 15.03
C ARG A 83 1.68 15.62 14.84
N TYR A 84 0.67 16.03 15.60
CA TYR A 84 -0.69 15.58 15.43
C TYR A 84 -1.36 16.30 14.25
N ASP A 85 -2.04 15.53 13.42
CA ASP A 85 -2.86 15.95 12.29
C ASP A 85 -4.27 15.39 12.49
N GLU A 86 -5.24 16.29 12.69
CA GLU A 86 -6.62 15.91 12.97
C GLU A 86 -7.30 15.26 11.76
N ASP A 87 -7.08 15.78 10.56
CA ASP A 87 -7.67 15.22 9.35
C ASP A 87 -7.14 13.80 9.10
N ALA A 88 -5.83 13.59 9.26
CA ALA A 88 -5.22 12.27 9.14
C ALA A 88 -5.71 11.30 10.24
N TYR A 89 -6.00 11.79 11.44
CA TYR A 89 -6.58 10.99 12.52
C TYR A 89 -8.01 10.54 12.17
N LEU A 90 -8.86 11.46 11.72
CA LEU A 90 -10.25 11.20 11.36
C LEU A 90 -10.37 10.21 10.19
N HIS A 91 -9.37 10.18 9.30
CA HIS A 91 -9.35 9.26 8.17
C HIS A 91 -8.52 7.98 8.40
N CYS A 92 -8.04 7.72 9.62
CA CYS A 92 -7.22 6.55 9.92
C CYS A 92 -8.07 5.35 10.37
N PRO A 93 -8.01 4.19 9.69
CA PRO A 93 -8.73 2.99 10.11
C PRO A 93 -8.36 2.51 11.52
N TYR A 94 -7.12 2.74 11.97
CA TYR A 94 -6.69 2.41 13.34
C TYR A 94 -7.23 3.36 14.41
N ALA A 95 -7.71 4.55 14.04
CA ALA A 95 -8.28 5.52 14.98
C ALA A 95 -9.73 5.19 15.30
N ASP A 96 -10.52 4.85 14.27
CA ASP A 96 -11.89 4.38 14.40
C ASP A 96 -12.16 3.26 13.38
N PRO A 97 -12.10 1.98 13.80
CA PRO A 97 -12.36 0.82 12.95
C PRO A 97 -13.75 0.78 12.30
N ASN A 98 -14.72 1.51 12.86
CA ASN A 98 -16.10 1.54 12.36
C ASN A 98 -16.37 2.75 11.46
N HIS A 99 -15.40 3.65 11.29
CA HIS A 99 -15.59 4.87 10.55
C HIS A 99 -15.63 4.61 9.04
N ARG A 100 -16.68 5.11 8.38
CA ARG A 100 -16.72 5.21 6.93
C ARG A 100 -16.11 6.55 6.55
N THR A 101 -14.87 6.54 6.08
CA THR A 101 -14.20 7.73 5.57
C THR A 101 -14.88 8.25 4.31
N ASP A 102 -14.98 9.57 4.19
CA ASP A 102 -15.35 10.20 2.91
C ASP A 102 -14.17 10.03 1.94
N THR A 103 -14.35 9.17 0.95
CA THR A 103 -13.33 8.84 -0.06
C THR A 103 -13.04 10.02 -0.99
N ARG A 104 -13.82 11.10 -0.95
CA ARG A 104 -13.61 12.31 -1.75
C ARG A 104 -12.61 13.27 -1.11
N THR A 105 -12.38 13.18 0.19
CA THR A 105 -11.44 14.07 0.88
C THR A 105 -10.01 13.70 0.49
N ARG A 106 -9.23 14.72 0.10
CA ARG A 106 -7.83 14.58 -0.27
C ARG A 106 -6.95 15.30 0.74
N ARG A 107 -5.84 14.67 1.12
CA ARG A 107 -4.75 15.29 1.89
C ARG A 107 -4.36 16.61 1.26
N HIS A 108 -3.99 17.58 2.08
CA HIS A 108 -3.43 18.84 1.61
C HIS A 108 -2.14 18.59 0.80
N PRO A 109 -1.82 19.36 -0.26
CA PRO A 109 -0.60 19.13 -1.06
C PRO A 109 0.72 19.18 -0.25
N LYS A 110 0.73 19.90 0.87
CA LYS A 110 1.87 19.99 1.80
C LYS A 110 1.83 18.96 2.93
N ASP A 111 0.90 18.02 2.90
CA ASP A 111 0.80 16.91 3.86
C ASP A 111 2.08 16.04 3.83
N GLN A 112 2.58 15.67 5.01
CA GLN A 112 3.84 14.92 5.12
C GLN A 112 3.69 13.48 4.64
N THR A 113 2.61 12.80 5.01
CA THR A 113 2.30 11.42 4.57
C THR A 113 2.18 11.37 3.04
N GLY A 114 1.41 12.29 2.45
CA GLY A 114 1.23 12.37 1.00
C GLY A 114 2.55 12.58 0.26
N ARG A 115 3.42 13.47 0.75
CA ARG A 115 4.76 13.64 0.16
C ARG A 115 5.65 12.42 0.34
N ALA A 116 5.55 11.71 1.47
CA ALA A 116 6.28 10.47 1.69
C ALA A 116 5.83 9.36 0.72
N LEU A 117 4.52 9.20 0.49
CA LEU A 117 3.98 8.27 -0.51
C LEU A 117 4.43 8.62 -1.93
N TYR A 118 4.47 9.92 -2.26
CA TYR A 118 5.04 10.38 -3.54
C TYR A 118 6.51 10.03 -3.68
N GLY A 119 7.31 10.33 -2.64
CA GLY A 119 8.72 10.00 -2.60
C GLY A 119 8.97 8.50 -2.73
N LEU A 120 8.16 7.67 -2.06
CA LEU A 120 8.26 6.22 -2.11
C LEU A 120 7.90 5.68 -3.51
N MET A 121 6.79 6.12 -4.10
CA MET A 121 6.40 5.75 -5.46
C MET A 121 7.49 6.11 -6.47
N ARG A 122 8.16 7.27 -6.30
CA ARG A 122 9.25 7.71 -7.18
C ARG A 122 10.56 6.96 -6.97
N GLY A 123 10.96 6.78 -5.70
CA GLY A 123 12.27 6.24 -5.33
C GLY A 123 12.35 4.72 -5.33
N GLU A 124 11.21 4.05 -5.17
CA GLU A 124 11.09 2.60 -5.07
C GLU A 124 10.16 2.03 -6.16
N PHE A 125 10.02 2.73 -7.29
CA PHE A 125 9.03 2.37 -8.31
C PHE A 125 9.23 0.96 -8.86
N ASP A 126 10.49 0.54 -9.09
CA ASP A 126 10.82 -0.82 -9.48
C ASP A 126 10.27 -1.84 -8.48
N ARG A 127 10.43 -1.60 -7.17
CA ARG A 127 9.89 -2.46 -6.12
C ARG A 127 8.37 -2.40 -6.03
N VAL A 128 7.78 -1.22 -6.24
CA VAL A 128 6.31 -1.07 -6.33
C VAL A 128 5.76 -1.95 -7.45
N THR A 129 6.39 -1.96 -8.63
CA THR A 129 5.96 -2.82 -9.75
C THR A 129 6.16 -4.31 -9.47
N LEU A 130 7.25 -4.68 -8.77
CA LEU A 130 7.50 -6.06 -8.38
C LEU A 130 6.49 -6.56 -7.34
N ALA A 131 6.16 -5.72 -6.35
CA ALA A 131 5.13 -6.00 -5.38
C ALA A 131 3.77 -6.18 -6.07
N TRP A 132 3.40 -5.27 -6.97
CA TRP A 132 2.19 -5.40 -7.79
C TRP A 132 2.14 -6.71 -8.56
N GLU A 133 3.24 -7.12 -9.21
CA GLU A 133 3.31 -8.40 -9.92
C GLU A 133 3.08 -9.59 -9.00
N ARG A 134 3.67 -9.56 -7.79
CA ARG A 134 3.47 -10.62 -6.79
C ARG A 134 2.03 -10.73 -6.33
N PHE A 135 1.36 -9.60 -6.09
CA PHE A 135 -0.03 -9.59 -5.66
C PHE A 135 -0.98 -10.02 -6.77
N SER A 136 -0.83 -9.45 -7.96
CA SER A 136 -1.81 -9.57 -9.05
C SER A 136 -1.51 -10.70 -10.03
N GLY A 137 -0.26 -11.16 -10.10
CA GLY A 137 0.24 -11.99 -11.18
C GLY A 137 0.49 -11.23 -12.49
N ILE A 138 0.32 -9.91 -12.53
CA ILE A 138 0.45 -9.09 -13.75
C ILE A 138 1.81 -8.41 -13.80
N HIS A 139 2.59 -8.70 -14.84
CA HIS A 139 3.87 -8.03 -15.06
C HIS A 139 3.68 -6.63 -15.68
N LEU A 140 4.30 -5.64 -15.06
CA LEU A 140 4.33 -4.26 -15.53
C LEU A 140 5.56 -3.99 -16.39
N GLY A 141 5.43 -4.19 -17.69
CA GLY A 141 6.46 -3.77 -18.64
C GLY A 141 6.63 -2.24 -18.67
N PRO A 142 7.79 -1.71 -19.12
CA PRO A 142 8.13 -0.29 -19.02
C PRO A 142 7.11 0.70 -19.61
N GLY A 143 6.50 0.38 -20.74
CA GLY A 143 5.44 1.22 -21.32
C GLY A 143 4.19 1.28 -20.44
N ALA A 144 3.74 0.13 -19.94
CA ALA A 144 2.61 0.04 -19.02
C ALA A 144 2.90 0.78 -17.72
N ALA A 145 4.10 0.62 -17.18
CA ALA A 145 4.55 1.27 -15.96
C ALA A 145 4.53 2.80 -16.10
N ARG A 146 5.06 3.34 -17.21
CA ARG A 146 5.00 4.77 -17.52
C ARG A 146 3.57 5.29 -17.61
N ASP A 147 2.70 4.58 -18.34
CA ASP A 147 1.31 5.00 -18.53
C ASP A 147 0.55 5.00 -17.20
N MET A 148 0.72 3.97 -16.38
CA MET A 148 0.07 3.87 -15.08
C MET A 148 0.60 4.91 -14.10
N LEU A 149 1.90 5.17 -14.09
CA LEU A 149 2.49 6.19 -13.24
C LEU A 149 2.00 7.61 -13.61
N ARG A 150 1.80 7.89 -14.91
CA ARG A 150 1.19 9.14 -15.37
C ARG A 150 -0.25 9.27 -14.88
N LYS A 151 -1.08 8.23 -15.03
CA LYS A 151 -2.46 8.24 -14.54
C LYS A 151 -2.52 8.48 -13.03
N TRP A 152 -1.72 7.74 -12.26
CA TRP A 152 -1.63 7.91 -10.80
C TRP A 152 -1.19 9.32 -10.42
N ARG A 153 -0.25 9.90 -11.18
CA ARG A 153 0.20 11.28 -10.97
C ARG A 153 -0.92 12.29 -11.23
N ASP A 154 -1.56 12.17 -12.38
CA ASP A 154 -2.58 13.12 -12.85
C ASP A 154 -3.82 13.09 -11.95
N ASP A 155 -4.12 11.92 -11.40
CA ASP A 155 -5.17 11.73 -10.39
C ASP A 155 -4.75 12.19 -8.98
N GLN A 156 -3.47 12.54 -8.78
CA GLN A 156 -2.88 12.90 -7.50
C GLN A 156 -3.04 11.80 -6.43
N GLY A 157 -2.83 10.53 -6.80
CA GLY A 157 -3.15 9.37 -5.97
C GLY A 157 -2.48 9.36 -4.59
N TRP A 158 -1.33 10.03 -4.42
CA TRP A 158 -0.66 10.19 -3.12
C TRP A 158 -1.47 10.99 -2.09
N ARG A 159 -2.47 11.76 -2.54
CA ARG A 159 -3.32 12.58 -1.68
C ARG A 159 -4.53 11.83 -1.14
N TYR A 160 -4.81 10.61 -1.59
CA TYR A 160 -5.95 9.86 -1.06
C TYR A 160 -5.69 9.36 0.34
N TYR A 161 -6.59 9.62 1.29
CA TYR A 161 -6.47 9.05 2.64
C TYR A 161 -6.46 7.51 2.64
N ASP A 162 -7.10 6.89 1.63
CA ASP A 162 -7.04 5.45 1.40
C ASP A 162 -5.67 4.96 0.93
N ALA A 163 -4.81 5.82 0.38
CA ALA A 163 -3.43 5.47 0.08
C ALA A 163 -2.60 5.43 1.37
N THR A 164 -2.01 4.27 1.62
CA THR A 164 -1.14 3.95 2.75
C THR A 164 0.22 3.47 2.22
N TYR A 165 1.19 3.33 3.12
CA TYR A 165 2.49 2.79 2.74
C TYR A 165 2.42 1.33 2.29
N GLY A 166 1.59 0.52 2.96
CA GLY A 166 1.45 -0.91 2.68
C GLY A 166 0.68 -1.20 1.39
N ASN A 167 -0.31 -0.39 1.04
CA ASN A 167 -1.13 -0.62 -0.16
C ASN A 167 -0.68 0.18 -1.39
N LEU A 168 0.47 0.87 -1.32
CA LEU A 168 0.94 1.74 -2.40
C LEU A 168 1.02 1.03 -3.78
N PRO A 169 1.42 -0.26 -3.88
CA PRO A 169 1.38 -0.99 -5.15
C PRO A 169 -0.02 -1.12 -5.77
N GLN A 170 -1.03 -1.36 -4.95
CA GLN A 170 -2.44 -1.44 -5.35
C GLN A 170 -2.97 -0.05 -5.74
N MET A 171 -2.57 0.98 -5.02
CA MET A 171 -3.00 2.36 -5.27
C MET A 171 -2.53 2.91 -6.62
N LEU A 172 -1.53 2.30 -7.26
CA LEU A 172 -1.15 2.60 -8.65
C LEU A 172 -2.33 2.39 -9.64
N PHE A 173 -3.26 1.50 -9.31
CA PHE A 173 -4.37 1.10 -10.19
C PHE A 173 -5.76 1.46 -9.65
N PHE A 174 -5.90 1.75 -8.36
CA PHE A 174 -7.21 1.83 -7.69
C PHE A 174 -8.21 2.79 -8.35
N ALA A 175 -7.75 3.96 -8.80
CA ALA A 175 -8.59 4.96 -9.46
C ALA A 175 -8.45 4.97 -11.00
N ALA A 176 -7.70 4.03 -11.58
CA ALA A 176 -7.38 4.06 -13.01
C ALA A 176 -8.52 3.54 -13.91
N GLY A 177 -9.55 2.91 -13.33
CA GLY A 177 -10.57 2.18 -14.07
C GLY A 177 -10.03 0.90 -14.72
N GLY A 178 -10.81 0.30 -15.62
CA GLY A 178 -10.41 -0.91 -16.34
C GLY A 178 -9.11 -0.72 -17.14
N GLN A 179 -8.15 -1.62 -16.95
CA GLN A 179 -6.88 -1.64 -17.67
C GLN A 179 -6.76 -2.87 -18.56
N ASN A 180 -6.28 -2.68 -19.79
CA ASN A 180 -6.12 -3.74 -20.77
C ASN A 180 -5.19 -4.86 -20.27
N LEU A 181 -5.69 -6.10 -20.37
CA LEU A 181 -4.99 -7.35 -20.04
C LEU A 181 -4.54 -8.12 -21.29
N VAL A 182 -5.09 -7.85 -22.47
CA VAL A 182 -4.67 -8.44 -23.74
C VAL A 182 -3.25 -8.00 -24.11
N LYS A 183 -2.43 -8.95 -24.59
CA LYS A 183 -0.99 -8.78 -24.83
C LYS A 183 -0.16 -8.42 -23.59
N ARG A 184 -0.74 -8.38 -22.39
CA ARG A 184 0.02 -8.25 -21.15
C ARG A 184 0.70 -9.57 -20.80
N TYR A 185 1.80 -9.45 -20.08
CA TYR A 185 2.54 -10.58 -19.53
C TYR A 185 2.02 -10.86 -18.14
N ILE A 186 1.80 -12.14 -17.83
CA ILE A 186 1.39 -12.59 -16.51
C ILE A 186 2.29 -13.72 -16.04
N VAL A 187 2.34 -13.91 -14.72
CA VAL A 187 3.09 -14.96 -14.06
C VAL A 187 2.37 -16.30 -14.28
N PRO A 188 3.03 -17.32 -14.86
CA PRO A 188 2.48 -18.66 -14.96
C PRO A 188 2.10 -19.21 -13.58
N ASP A 189 1.06 -20.02 -13.55
CA ASP A 189 0.49 -20.68 -12.35
C ASP A 189 0.09 -19.73 -11.21
N SER A 190 0.01 -18.42 -11.48
CA SER A 190 -0.60 -17.45 -10.56
C SER A 190 -2.12 -17.61 -10.49
N PRO A 191 -2.77 -17.14 -9.41
CA PRO A 191 -4.24 -17.17 -9.32
C PRO A 191 -4.93 -16.53 -10.53
N LEU A 192 -4.39 -15.44 -11.07
CA LEU A 192 -4.90 -14.80 -12.28
C LEU A 192 -4.75 -15.69 -13.51
N HIS A 193 -3.59 -16.33 -13.69
CA HIS A 193 -3.37 -17.26 -14.80
C HIS A 193 -4.38 -18.42 -14.75
N GLU A 194 -4.60 -19.02 -13.57
CA GLU A 194 -5.57 -20.10 -13.41
C GLU A 194 -7.01 -19.66 -13.71
N ARG A 195 -7.41 -18.46 -13.28
CA ARG A 195 -8.74 -17.91 -13.62
C ARG A 195 -8.90 -17.70 -15.13
N LEU A 196 -7.86 -17.18 -15.79
CA LEU A 196 -7.89 -16.90 -17.22
C LEU A 196 -7.91 -18.17 -18.09
N LYS A 197 -7.42 -19.32 -17.61
CA LYS A 197 -7.56 -20.62 -18.31
C LYS A 197 -9.04 -21.00 -18.52
N GLY A 198 -9.93 -20.55 -17.64
CA GLY A 198 -11.37 -20.79 -17.74
C GLY A 198 -12.09 -19.86 -18.73
N VAL A 199 -11.41 -18.87 -19.32
CA VAL A 199 -12.01 -17.89 -20.24
C VAL A 199 -11.85 -18.37 -21.68
N PRO A 200 -12.91 -18.80 -22.38
CA PRO A 200 -12.78 -19.46 -23.68
C PRO A 200 -12.13 -18.62 -24.79
N GLN A 201 -12.26 -17.29 -24.72
CA GLN A 201 -11.68 -16.36 -25.69
C GLN A 201 -10.19 -16.11 -25.47
N VAL A 202 -9.61 -16.58 -24.36
CA VAL A 202 -8.21 -16.36 -23.97
C VAL A 202 -7.36 -17.57 -24.30
N ARG A 203 -6.17 -17.32 -24.83
CA ARG A 203 -5.06 -18.29 -24.92
C ARG A 203 -3.80 -17.66 -24.34
N PHE A 204 -2.82 -18.50 -24.02
CA PHE A 204 -1.52 -18.04 -23.56
C PHE A 204 -0.47 -18.31 -24.62
N THR A 205 0.28 -17.27 -24.99
CA THR A 205 1.44 -17.40 -25.89
C THR A 205 2.70 -17.52 -25.04
N PRO A 206 3.45 -18.63 -25.15
CA PRO A 206 4.75 -18.76 -24.49
C PRO A 206 5.70 -17.64 -24.91
N THR A 207 6.55 -17.20 -23.98
CA THR A 207 7.55 -16.17 -24.26
C THR A 207 8.94 -16.73 -24.02
N ARG A 208 9.99 -16.00 -24.44
CA ARG A 208 11.38 -16.34 -24.09
C ARG A 208 11.74 -16.00 -22.64
N SER A 209 10.80 -15.44 -21.89
CA SER A 209 10.96 -15.03 -20.49
C SER A 209 10.19 -15.97 -19.57
N ARG A 210 10.24 -15.71 -18.25
CA ARG A 210 9.46 -16.42 -17.24
C ARG A 210 7.94 -16.19 -17.30
N TYR A 211 7.46 -15.32 -18.19
CA TYR A 211 6.05 -14.96 -18.31
C TYR A 211 5.35 -15.68 -19.46
N VAL A 212 4.03 -15.77 -19.37
CA VAL A 212 3.15 -16.05 -20.51
C VAL A 212 2.45 -14.77 -20.94
N GLN A 213 2.18 -14.63 -22.23
CA GLN A 213 1.43 -13.49 -22.76
C GLN A 213 -0.04 -13.86 -22.95
N VAL A 214 -0.94 -13.03 -22.43
CA VAL A 214 -2.38 -13.15 -22.66
C VAL A 214 -2.68 -12.79 -24.12
N ASP A 215 -3.33 -13.68 -24.85
CA ASP A 215 -3.71 -13.47 -26.24
C ASP A 215 -5.13 -13.99 -26.51
N LYS A 216 -5.67 -13.65 -27.67
CA LYS A 216 -6.96 -14.14 -28.15
C LYS A 216 -6.86 -15.57 -28.69
N ALA A 217 -7.85 -16.41 -28.39
CA ALA A 217 -7.92 -17.79 -28.88
C ALA A 217 -8.31 -17.91 -30.37
N GLY A 218 -8.97 -16.89 -30.94
CA GLY A 218 -9.52 -16.93 -32.31
C GLY A 218 -9.23 -15.69 -33.17
N PRO A 219 -9.78 -15.62 -34.40
CA PRO A 219 -9.52 -14.54 -35.34
C PRO A 219 -10.15 -13.19 -34.96
N GLY A 220 -11.18 -13.18 -34.11
CA GLY A 220 -11.92 -11.98 -33.67
C GLY A 220 -11.12 -10.99 -32.83
N PHE A 221 -11.72 -9.86 -32.44
CA PHE A 221 -11.12 -8.95 -31.45
C PHE A 221 -11.45 -9.44 -30.04
N LEU A 222 -10.48 -9.36 -29.12
CA LEU A 222 -10.71 -9.60 -27.70
C LEU A 222 -10.57 -8.27 -26.96
N THR A 223 -11.64 -7.85 -26.30
CA THR A 223 -11.57 -6.84 -25.25
C THR A 223 -11.57 -7.58 -23.92
N LEU A 224 -10.46 -7.48 -23.20
CA LEU A 224 -10.32 -8.02 -21.86
C LEU A 224 -9.52 -7.03 -21.03
N ASP A 225 -10.17 -6.49 -20.01
CA ASP A 225 -9.57 -5.57 -19.05
C ASP A 225 -9.58 -6.20 -17.65
N PHE A 226 -8.69 -5.73 -16.77
CA PHE A 226 -8.80 -5.95 -15.33
C PHE A 226 -9.17 -4.65 -14.62
N LEU A 227 -9.97 -4.75 -13.57
CA LEU A 227 -10.36 -3.64 -12.71
C LEU A 227 -9.98 -3.97 -11.27
N LEU A 228 -9.22 -3.09 -10.64
CA LEU A 228 -8.97 -3.14 -9.20
C LEU A 228 -10.04 -2.29 -8.49
N TYR A 229 -10.76 -2.88 -7.54
CA TYR A 229 -11.85 -2.20 -6.86
C TYR A 229 -12.12 -2.81 -5.47
N ALA A 230 -13.13 -2.27 -4.77
CA ALA A 230 -13.62 -2.80 -3.49
C ALA A 230 -12.50 -3.10 -2.48
N ARG A 231 -11.73 -2.05 -2.15
CA ARG A 231 -10.84 -2.04 -0.98
C ARG A 231 -11.63 -2.43 0.27
N ARG A 232 -11.12 -3.38 1.05
CA ARG A 232 -11.73 -3.83 2.31
C ARG A 232 -10.68 -3.88 3.39
N ILE A 233 -11.10 -3.50 4.60
CA ILE A 233 -10.33 -3.67 5.82
C ILE A 233 -11.12 -4.59 6.74
N GLU A 234 -10.46 -5.64 7.21
CA GLU A 234 -10.98 -6.59 8.18
C GLU A 234 -10.05 -6.64 9.39
N TRP A 235 -10.63 -6.90 10.57
CA TRP A 235 -9.91 -6.86 11.84
C TRP A 235 -9.86 -8.25 12.46
N ASP A 236 -8.66 -8.79 12.64
CA ASP A 236 -8.41 -9.94 13.51
C ASP A 236 -7.90 -9.46 14.87
N GLY A 237 -8.83 -9.24 15.79
CA GLY A 237 -8.56 -8.59 17.07
C GLY A 237 -8.05 -7.15 16.88
N GLN A 238 -6.74 -6.95 17.04
CA GLN A 238 -6.08 -5.64 16.86
C GLN A 238 -5.30 -5.53 15.56
N HIS A 239 -5.16 -6.66 14.85
CA HIS A 239 -4.47 -6.76 13.58
C HIS A 239 -5.39 -6.32 12.45
N MET A 240 -4.85 -5.54 11.53
CA MET A 240 -5.58 -5.05 10.36
C MET A 240 -5.16 -5.87 9.15
N ASN A 241 -6.13 -6.51 8.50
CA ASN A 241 -5.97 -7.13 7.20
C ASN A 241 -6.61 -6.22 6.15
N GLU A 242 -5.90 -5.96 5.06
CA GLU A 242 -6.39 -5.13 3.97
C GLU A 242 -6.38 -5.93 2.68
N THR A 243 -7.47 -5.85 1.92
CA THR A 243 -7.62 -6.56 0.65
C THR A 243 -8.23 -5.69 -0.43
N PHE A 244 -7.97 -6.04 -1.69
CA PHE A 244 -8.64 -5.48 -2.86
C PHE A 244 -9.26 -6.60 -3.68
N ARG A 245 -10.27 -6.28 -4.49
CA ARG A 245 -10.81 -7.20 -5.50
C ARG A 245 -10.25 -6.87 -6.87
N LEU A 246 -9.80 -7.88 -7.59
CA LEU A 246 -9.44 -7.80 -9.00
C LEU A 246 -10.50 -8.55 -9.82
N ARG A 247 -11.17 -7.80 -10.70
CA ARG A 247 -12.19 -8.30 -11.62
C ARG A 247 -11.66 -8.34 -13.05
N GLY A 248 -11.93 -9.41 -13.78
CA GLY A 248 -11.80 -9.43 -15.24
C GLY A 248 -13.07 -8.96 -15.92
N LEU A 249 -12.96 -8.13 -16.96
CA LEU A 249 -14.08 -7.56 -17.71
C LEU A 249 -13.96 -7.95 -19.19
N LEU A 250 -14.96 -8.66 -19.70
CA LEU A 250 -15.13 -8.95 -21.12
C LEU A 250 -16.03 -7.88 -21.76
N GLY A 251 -15.65 -7.41 -22.95
CA GLY A 251 -16.40 -6.37 -23.67
C GLY A 251 -16.20 -4.98 -23.06
N ARG A 252 -16.42 -3.92 -23.85
CA ARG A 252 -16.41 -2.54 -23.33
C ARG A 252 -17.79 -2.07 -22.86
N ASP A 253 -18.86 -2.69 -23.36
CA ASP A 253 -20.18 -2.08 -23.38
C ASP A 253 -21.18 -2.73 -22.40
N ASP A 254 -20.94 -3.98 -21.97
CA ASP A 254 -21.81 -4.72 -21.03
C ASP A 254 -21.10 -5.09 -19.71
N GLY A 255 -19.77 -4.96 -19.63
CA GLY A 255 -18.99 -5.18 -18.42
C GLY A 255 -19.10 -6.61 -17.88
N GLN A 256 -19.34 -7.59 -18.77
CA GLN A 256 -19.52 -8.96 -18.37
C GLN A 256 -18.27 -9.46 -17.63
N GLN A 257 -18.49 -10.09 -16.47
CA GLN A 257 -17.40 -10.62 -15.69
C GLN A 257 -16.73 -11.78 -16.42
N ALA A 258 -15.41 -11.68 -16.63
CA ALA A 258 -14.62 -12.70 -17.31
C ALA A 258 -14.40 -13.94 -16.42
N PHE A 259 -14.23 -13.73 -15.12
CA PHE A 259 -13.95 -14.75 -14.11
C PHE A 259 -14.32 -14.24 -12.71
N ASP A 260 -14.54 -15.14 -11.75
CA ASP A 260 -14.81 -14.77 -10.35
C ASP A 260 -13.71 -13.87 -9.78
N ASP A 261 -14.09 -12.84 -9.03
CA ASP A 261 -13.14 -11.85 -8.53
C ASP A 261 -12.05 -12.48 -7.66
N LEU A 262 -10.81 -12.12 -7.94
CA LEU A 262 -9.67 -12.47 -7.10
C LEU A 262 -9.61 -11.51 -5.91
N THR A 263 -9.37 -12.07 -4.72
CA THR A 263 -8.96 -11.27 -3.56
C THR A 263 -7.45 -11.10 -3.63
N LEU A 264 -6.98 -9.85 -3.57
CA LEU A 264 -5.57 -9.52 -3.46
C LEU A 264 -5.31 -9.03 -2.03
N ASP A 265 -4.58 -9.82 -1.27
CA ASP A 265 -4.14 -9.45 0.07
C ASP A 265 -3.03 -8.39 0.01
N VAL A 266 -3.10 -7.37 0.87
CA VAL A 266 -2.04 -6.37 1.00
C VAL A 266 -0.99 -6.89 1.97
N ASP A 267 0.22 -7.08 1.46
CA ASP A 267 1.41 -7.27 2.28
C ASP A 267 1.91 -5.90 2.76
N GLN A 268 1.72 -5.63 4.05
CA GLN A 268 2.13 -4.37 4.68
C GLN A 268 3.66 -4.20 4.69
N ASP A 269 4.41 -5.28 4.48
CA ASP A 269 5.88 -5.33 4.44
C ASP A 269 6.41 -5.63 3.02
N TRP A 270 5.66 -5.26 1.98
CA TRP A 270 6.06 -5.50 0.58
C TRP A 270 7.44 -4.94 0.23
N LEU A 271 7.85 -3.82 0.83
CA LEU A 271 9.11 -3.15 0.53
C LEU A 271 10.33 -3.99 0.95
N PRO A 272 10.47 -4.43 2.22
CA PRO A 272 11.55 -5.36 2.58
C PRO A 272 11.43 -6.70 1.84
N HIS A 273 10.22 -7.28 1.70
CA HIS A 273 10.06 -8.56 0.98
C HIS A 273 10.47 -8.51 -0.50
N THR A 274 10.32 -7.35 -1.16
CA THR A 274 10.80 -7.15 -2.53
C THR A 274 12.31 -6.88 -2.57
N ALA A 275 12.85 -6.14 -1.60
CA ALA A 275 14.29 -5.92 -1.49
C ALA A 275 15.07 -7.23 -1.28
N ASP A 276 14.57 -8.13 -0.44
CA ASP A 276 15.22 -9.42 -0.17
C ASP A 276 15.18 -10.35 -1.38
N ALA A 277 14.06 -10.35 -2.09
CA ALA A 277 13.86 -11.24 -3.22
C ALA A 277 14.53 -10.77 -4.51
N GLN A 278 14.66 -9.46 -4.69
CA GLN A 278 15.39 -8.87 -5.80
C GLN A 278 16.27 -7.73 -5.26
N PRO A 279 17.50 -8.06 -4.80
CA PRO A 279 18.41 -7.07 -4.22
C PRO A 279 18.85 -6.00 -5.23
N GLY A 280 18.93 -6.37 -6.52
CA GLY A 280 19.23 -5.44 -7.61
C GLY A 280 18.07 -4.51 -7.94
N ARG A 281 18.38 -3.30 -8.41
CA ARG A 281 17.40 -2.28 -8.79
C ARG A 281 17.15 -2.29 -10.29
N ASP A 282 15.90 -2.09 -10.72
CA ASP A 282 15.58 -1.87 -12.13
C ASP A 282 15.70 -0.37 -12.46
N GLU A 283 16.88 0.05 -12.89
CA GLU A 283 17.16 1.46 -13.22
C GLU A 283 16.25 2.01 -14.31
N ARG A 284 15.75 1.16 -15.23
CA ARG A 284 14.86 1.63 -16.30
C ARG A 284 13.51 2.07 -15.72
N LEU A 285 12.96 1.32 -14.77
CA LEU A 285 11.73 1.71 -14.09
C LEU A 285 11.96 2.93 -13.19
N LEU A 286 13.11 3.01 -12.52
CA LEU A 286 13.46 4.19 -11.73
C LEU A 286 13.62 5.45 -12.58
N ASP A 287 14.23 5.34 -13.76
CA ASP A 287 14.32 6.46 -14.71
C ASP A 287 12.94 6.90 -15.19
N ILE A 288 12.06 5.96 -15.55
CA ILE A 288 10.65 6.27 -15.88
C ILE A 288 9.99 7.04 -14.73
N ALA A 289 10.24 6.65 -13.48
CA ALA A 289 9.69 7.33 -12.33
C ALA A 289 10.26 8.72 -12.15
N ARG A 290 11.58 8.91 -12.27
CA ARG A 290 12.24 10.22 -12.19
C ARG A 290 11.76 11.18 -13.28
N GLU A 291 11.56 10.68 -14.50
CA GLU A 291 11.04 11.45 -15.65
C GLU A 291 9.56 11.83 -15.47
N THR A 292 8.75 10.91 -14.95
CA THR A 292 7.29 11.09 -14.85
C THR A 292 6.89 11.89 -13.62
N LEU A 293 7.60 11.66 -12.51
CA LEU A 293 7.38 12.25 -11.20
C LEU A 293 8.50 13.26 -10.90
N GLN A 294 8.19 14.54 -11.15
CA GLN A 294 9.10 15.64 -10.85
C GLN A 294 9.37 15.71 -9.34
N SER A 295 10.60 16.05 -8.96
CA SER A 295 10.99 16.15 -7.54
C SER A 295 10.14 17.15 -6.73
N ASN A 296 9.50 18.11 -7.42
CA ASN A 296 8.61 19.11 -6.83
C ASN A 296 7.18 18.87 -7.30
N ALA A 297 6.49 17.87 -6.77
CA ALA A 297 5.07 17.68 -7.05
C ALA A 297 4.25 18.85 -6.47
N GLY A 298 4.07 19.91 -7.23
CA GLY A 298 3.05 20.94 -6.99
C GLY A 298 3.18 21.71 -5.68
N ILE A 299 4.38 22.09 -5.27
CA ILE A 299 4.54 23.23 -4.35
C ILE A 299 4.35 24.48 -5.23
N PRO A 300 3.22 25.22 -5.16
CA PRO A 300 3.23 26.55 -5.70
C PRO A 300 4.38 27.30 -5.01
N ALA A 301 5.31 27.85 -5.80
CA ALA A 301 6.28 28.81 -5.31
C ALA A 301 5.50 29.86 -4.51
N ASP A 302 5.98 30.16 -3.31
CA ASP A 302 5.30 30.99 -2.32
C ASP A 302 4.52 32.14 -2.96
N GLN A 303 3.18 32.10 -2.80
CA GLN A 303 2.29 33.25 -2.83
C GLN A 303 1.55 33.29 -1.50
#